data_AF-A0A3S1CLN1-F1
#
_entry.id   AF-A0A3S1CLN1-F1
#
_cell.length_a   1.000
_cell.length_b   1.000
_cell.length_c   1.000
_cell.angle_alpha   90.00
_cell.angle_beta   90.00
_cell.angle_gamma   90.00
#
_symmetry.space_group_name_H-M   'P 1'
#
loop_
_entity.id
_entity.type
_entity.pdbx_description
1 polymer ?
#
loop_
_entity_poly.entity_id
_entity_poly.type
_entity_poly.pdbx_seq_one_letter_code
_entity_poly.pdbx_strand_id
1 'polypeptide(L)'
;MLTATESGLKIIEIARRKKGWSETDLAWAKAAKTSVETLNNFWQRLPIPQKDFEAICNALELIRWQEIIRNHSIENSCRKFRTRINNSQILINTLHDLNIDVETNSYLYVDYDVIVYADVIAILKGQYDLGWCRNDDGYFDMISCPVACP
;
A
#
# COMPACT_ATOMS: atom_id res chain seq x y z
N MET A 1 -16.74 15.20 -5.74
CA MET A 1 -17.00 13.94 -5.00
C MET A 1 -16.05 12.90 -5.52
N LEU A 2 -15.54 12.03 -4.66
CA LEU A 2 -14.54 11.01 -4.96
C LEU A 2 -15.07 9.62 -4.60
N THR A 3 -14.61 8.62 -5.35
CA THR A 3 -14.98 7.21 -5.18
C THR A 3 -13.70 6.38 -5.16
N ALA A 4 -13.58 5.48 -4.19
CA ALA A 4 -12.44 4.57 -4.10
C ALA A 4 -12.53 3.47 -5.15
N THR A 5 -11.38 3.09 -5.70
CA THR A 5 -11.26 1.90 -6.57
C THR A 5 -11.24 0.63 -5.74
N GLU A 6 -11.48 -0.53 -6.35
CA GLU A 6 -11.39 -1.81 -5.65
C GLU A 6 -9.97 -2.07 -5.10
N SER A 7 -8.95 -1.73 -5.88
CA SER A 7 -7.55 -1.78 -5.44
C SER A 7 -7.27 -0.79 -4.31
N GLY A 8 -7.78 0.44 -4.41
CA GLY A 8 -7.71 1.43 -3.34
C GLY A 8 -8.33 0.95 -2.02
N LEU A 9 -9.46 0.24 -2.08
CA LEU A 9 -10.08 -0.35 -0.89
C LEU A 9 -9.22 -1.44 -0.24
N LYS A 10 -8.50 -2.26 -1.03
CA LYS A 10 -7.55 -3.26 -0.48
C LYS A 10 -6.40 -2.59 0.27
N ILE A 11 -5.91 -1.44 -0.22
CA ILE A 11 -4.89 -0.65 0.46
C ILE A 11 -5.37 -0.21 1.84
N ILE A 12 -6.57 0.35 1.88
CA ILE A 12 -7.19 0.86 3.10
C ILE A 12 -7.53 -0.27 4.07
N GLU A 13 -7.96 -1.43 3.57
CA GLU A 13 -8.25 -2.60 4.39
C GLU A 13 -7.02 -3.04 5.19
N ILE A 14 -5.85 -3.15 4.55
CA ILE A 14 -4.61 -3.54 5.23
C ILE A 14 -4.19 -2.48 6.24
N ALA A 15 -4.17 -1.19 5.84
CA ALA A 15 -3.75 -0.10 6.73
C ALA A 15 -4.64 -0.01 7.98
N ARG A 16 -5.95 -0.20 7.80
CA ARG A 16 -6.93 -0.24 8.90
C ARG A 16 -6.71 -1.43 9.82
N ARG A 17 -6.46 -2.63 9.25
CA ARG A 17 -6.17 -3.84 10.02
C ARG A 17 -4.87 -3.70 10.84
N LYS A 18 -3.83 -3.04 10.33
CA LYS A 18 -2.61 -2.72 11.11
C LYS A 18 -2.92 -1.88 12.35
N LYS A 19 -3.92 -1.01 12.30
CA LYS A 19 -4.40 -0.22 13.44
C LYS A 19 -5.43 -0.94 14.33
N GLY A 20 -5.82 -2.17 13.96
CA GLY A 20 -6.83 -2.95 14.69
C GLY A 20 -8.25 -2.40 14.60
N TRP A 21 -8.51 -1.45 13.69
CA TRP A 21 -9.86 -0.89 13.49
C TRP A 21 -10.71 -1.83 12.65
N SER A 22 -12.04 -1.73 12.71
CA SER A 22 -13.03 -2.34 11.79
C SER A 22 -13.49 -1.35 10.68
N GLU A 23 -14.16 -1.81 9.61
CA GLU A 23 -14.57 -0.95 8.47
C GLU A 23 -15.38 0.29 8.88
N THR A 24 -16.18 0.15 9.92
CA THR A 24 -17.10 1.17 10.44
C THR A 24 -16.72 1.60 11.85
N ASP A 25 -15.45 1.42 12.22
CA ASP A 25 -14.99 1.70 13.58
C ASP A 25 -15.19 3.16 13.96
N LEU A 26 -15.79 3.38 15.13
CA LEU A 26 -15.99 4.72 15.67
C LEU A 26 -14.63 5.41 15.94
N ALA A 27 -13.59 4.64 16.29
CA ALA A 27 -12.25 5.18 16.47
C ALA A 27 -11.70 5.75 15.16
N TRP A 28 -11.92 5.07 14.04
CA TRP A 28 -11.50 5.55 12.73
C TRP A 28 -12.31 6.77 12.27
N ALA A 29 -13.64 6.74 12.45
CA ALA A 29 -14.50 7.88 12.15
C ALA A 29 -14.08 9.14 12.93
N LYS A 30 -13.78 8.98 14.23
CA LYS A 30 -13.27 10.07 15.08
C LYS A 30 -11.90 10.57 14.61
N ALA A 31 -10.97 9.67 14.28
CA ALA A 31 -9.64 10.04 13.78
C ALA A 31 -9.72 10.83 12.46
N ALA A 32 -10.59 10.40 11.55
CA ALA A 32 -10.87 11.05 10.28
C ALA A 32 -11.79 12.28 10.40
N LYS A 33 -12.27 12.61 11.61
CA LYS A 33 -13.25 13.70 11.86
C LYS A 33 -14.47 13.64 10.93
N THR A 34 -14.94 12.42 10.64
CA THR A 34 -16.08 12.15 9.77
C THR A 34 -17.08 11.23 10.47
N SER A 35 -18.17 10.85 9.80
CA SER A 35 -19.20 9.97 10.36
C SER A 35 -19.00 8.51 9.95
N VAL A 36 -19.59 7.58 10.73
CA VAL A 36 -19.63 6.16 10.38
C VAL A 36 -20.40 5.92 9.07
N GLU A 37 -21.39 6.78 8.77
CA GLU A 37 -22.11 6.76 7.51
C GLU A 37 -21.20 7.12 6.32
N THR A 38 -20.32 8.11 6.48
CA THR A 38 -19.33 8.45 5.46
C THR A 38 -18.34 7.29 5.24
N LEU A 39 -17.94 6.58 6.30
CA LEU A 39 -17.14 5.35 6.15
C LEU A 39 -17.91 4.25 5.40
N ASN A 40 -19.19 4.02 5.71
CA ASN A 40 -20.02 3.07 4.97
C ASN A 40 -20.10 3.43 3.48
N ASN A 41 -20.36 4.70 3.16
CA ASN A 41 -20.39 5.19 1.79
C ASN A 41 -19.05 4.97 1.09
N PHE A 42 -17.94 5.22 1.80
CA PHE A 42 -16.59 4.96 1.30
C PHE A 42 -16.39 3.50 0.88
N TRP A 43 -16.73 2.54 1.75
CA TRP A 43 -16.58 1.10 1.47
C TRP A 43 -17.52 0.60 0.38
N GLN A 44 -18.73 1.17 0.31
CA GLN A 44 -19.68 0.87 -0.75
C GLN A 44 -19.31 1.50 -2.09
N ARG A 45 -18.19 2.23 -2.16
CA ARG A 45 -17.75 2.99 -3.34
C ARG A 45 -18.78 4.02 -3.79
N LEU A 46 -19.56 4.53 -2.84
CA LEU A 46 -20.45 5.67 -3.07
C LEU A 46 -19.62 6.97 -3.06
N PRO A 47 -19.97 7.96 -3.89
CA PRO A 47 -19.23 9.21 -3.94
C PRO A 47 -19.29 9.96 -2.60
N ILE A 48 -18.13 10.36 -2.08
CA ILE A 48 -18.01 11.17 -0.86
C ILE A 48 -17.29 12.50 -1.12
N PRO A 49 -17.43 13.52 -0.26
CA PRO A 49 -16.67 14.76 -0.39
C PRO A 49 -15.16 14.52 -0.35
N GLN A 50 -14.40 15.27 -1.13
CA GLN A 50 -12.94 15.13 -1.18
C GLN A 50 -12.30 15.33 0.20
N LYS A 51 -12.77 16.32 0.96
CA LYS A 51 -12.30 16.57 2.33
C LYS A 51 -12.44 15.34 3.23
N ASP A 52 -13.56 14.63 3.14
CA ASP A 52 -13.78 13.41 3.91
C ASP A 52 -12.90 12.27 3.41
N PHE A 53 -12.77 12.13 2.09
CA PHE A 53 -11.89 11.13 1.48
C PHE A 53 -10.44 11.29 1.94
N GLU A 54 -9.92 12.51 1.87
CA GLU A 54 -8.58 12.87 2.34
C GLU A 54 -8.40 12.56 3.83
N ALA A 55 -9.39 12.92 4.66
CA ALA A 55 -9.31 12.69 6.10
C ALA A 55 -9.35 11.20 6.47
N ILE A 56 -10.14 10.40 5.74
CA ILE A 56 -10.20 8.94 5.89
C ILE A 56 -8.84 8.30 5.59
N CYS A 57 -8.20 8.67 4.48
CA CYS A 57 -6.88 8.17 4.11
C CYS A 57 -5.78 8.65 5.08
N ASN A 58 -5.78 9.93 5.44
CA ASN A 58 -4.78 10.51 6.35
C ASN A 58 -4.85 9.90 7.76
N ALA A 59 -6.04 9.51 8.26
CA ALA A 59 -6.18 8.82 9.54
C ALA A 59 -5.43 7.47 9.57
N LEU A 60 -5.23 6.87 8.40
CA LEU A 60 -4.46 5.64 8.19
C LEU A 60 -3.00 5.90 7.81
N GLU A 61 -2.51 7.15 7.92
CA GLU A 61 -1.16 7.56 7.51
C GLU A 61 -0.89 7.37 6.00
N LEU A 62 -1.96 7.27 5.19
CA LEU A 62 -1.86 7.21 3.73
C LEU A 62 -1.87 8.63 3.16
N ILE A 63 -0.67 9.18 2.94
CA ILE A 63 -0.48 10.56 2.45
C ILE A 63 -0.88 10.68 0.95
N ARG A 64 -0.75 9.59 0.20
CA ARG A 64 -1.02 9.51 -1.26
C ARG A 64 -2.45 9.06 -1.57
N TRP A 65 -3.44 9.73 -1.00
CA TRP A 65 -4.86 9.37 -1.17
C TRP A 65 -5.34 9.40 -2.63
N GLN A 66 -4.68 10.18 -3.50
CA GLN A 66 -4.99 10.26 -4.93
C GLN A 66 -4.84 8.91 -5.64
N GLU A 67 -4.02 8.03 -5.10
CA GLU A 67 -3.77 6.70 -5.66
C GLU A 67 -4.90 5.71 -5.28
N ILE A 68 -5.73 6.04 -4.29
CA ILE A 68 -6.92 5.26 -3.92
C ILE A 68 -8.08 5.49 -4.90
N ILE A 69 -8.12 6.67 -5.55
CA ILE A 69 -9.17 7.01 -6.55
C ILE A 69 -8.76 6.68 -7.99
N ARG A 70 -7.47 6.50 -8.26
CA ARG A 70 -6.96 6.19 -9.59
C ARG A 70 -7.12 4.70 -9.88
N ASN A 71 -7.58 4.42 -11.11
CA ASN A 71 -7.79 3.05 -11.57
C ASN A 71 -6.44 2.47 -12.01
N HIS A 72 -5.67 1.98 -11.04
CA HIS A 72 -4.38 1.38 -11.30
C HIS A 72 -4.59 -0.05 -11.84
N SER A 73 -4.34 -0.27 -13.13
CA SER A 73 -4.11 -1.63 -13.65
C SER A 73 -2.82 -2.14 -13.02
N ILE A 74 -2.95 -2.90 -11.93
CA ILE A 74 -1.82 -3.39 -11.11
C ILE A 74 -0.88 -4.34 -11.90
N GLU A 75 -1.28 -4.87 -13.04
CA GLU A 75 -0.60 -6.05 -13.60
C GLU A 75 0.47 -5.84 -14.67
N ASN A 76 0.55 -4.70 -15.36
CA ASN A 76 1.33 -4.67 -16.61
C ASN A 76 2.69 -3.94 -16.58
N SER A 77 3.06 -3.27 -15.48
CA SER A 77 4.32 -2.49 -15.45
C SER A 77 5.42 -3.09 -14.57
N CYS A 78 5.07 -3.76 -13.46
CA CYS A 78 6.06 -4.31 -12.54
C CYS A 78 6.66 -5.64 -13.04
N ARG A 79 7.99 -5.70 -13.07
CA ARG A 79 8.75 -6.92 -13.34
C ARG A 79 8.92 -7.70 -12.04
N LYS A 80 8.71 -9.01 -12.11
CA LYS A 80 8.98 -9.95 -11.03
C LYS A 80 10.23 -10.74 -11.35
N PHE A 81 11.17 -10.79 -10.42
CA PHE A 81 12.41 -11.56 -10.51
C PHE A 81 12.41 -12.62 -9.43
N ARG A 82 12.39 -13.89 -9.86
CA ARG A 82 12.41 -15.02 -8.95
C ARG A 82 13.71 -15.04 -8.13
N THR A 83 13.61 -15.15 -6.81
CA THR A 83 14.79 -15.33 -5.94
C THR A 83 14.81 -16.72 -5.30
N ARG A 84 15.93 -17.08 -4.68
CA ARG A 84 16.06 -18.28 -3.83
C ARG A 84 15.92 -17.99 -2.34
N ILE A 85 15.52 -16.77 -2.00
CA ILE A 85 15.30 -16.35 -0.62
C ILE A 85 13.93 -16.92 -0.20
N ASN A 86 13.89 -17.66 0.90
CA ASN A 86 12.64 -18.20 1.47
C ASN A 86 12.42 -17.75 2.92
N ASN A 87 13.42 -17.14 3.56
CA ASN A 87 13.36 -16.66 4.92
C ASN A 87 13.39 -15.12 4.94
N SER A 88 12.29 -14.51 5.37
CA SER A 88 12.17 -13.05 5.45
C SER A 88 13.15 -12.44 6.44
N GLN A 89 13.45 -13.10 7.56
CA GLN A 89 14.36 -12.55 8.56
C GLN A 89 15.79 -12.44 8.03
N ILE A 90 16.22 -13.41 7.21
CA ILE A 90 17.54 -13.34 6.55
C ILE A 90 17.59 -12.16 5.58
N LEU A 91 16.53 -11.97 4.79
CA LEU A 91 16.42 -10.81 3.88
C LEU A 91 16.47 -9.49 4.65
N ILE A 92 15.64 -9.34 5.68
CA ILE A 92 15.56 -8.12 6.51
C ILE A 92 16.91 -7.81 7.14
N ASN A 93 17.56 -8.81 7.76
CA ASN A 93 18.86 -8.61 8.39
C ASN A 93 19.92 -8.21 7.35
N THR A 94 19.91 -8.84 6.17
CA THR A 94 20.85 -8.51 5.09
C THR A 94 20.66 -7.06 4.62
N LEU A 95 19.42 -6.58 4.49
CA LEU A 95 19.14 -5.19 4.12
C LEU A 95 19.62 -4.22 5.21
N HIS A 96 19.39 -4.53 6.48
CA HIS A 96 19.91 -3.73 7.58
C HIS A 96 21.43 -3.71 7.66
N ASP A 97 22.11 -4.84 7.39
CA ASP A 97 23.57 -4.91 7.33
C ASP A 97 24.14 -4.02 6.19
N LEU A 98 23.35 -3.81 5.13
CA LEU A 98 23.63 -2.86 4.06
C LEU A 98 23.22 -1.41 4.40
N ASN A 99 22.76 -1.16 5.62
CA ASN A 99 22.25 0.12 6.10
C ASN A 99 21.07 0.62 5.25
N ILE A 100 20.18 -0.30 4.85
CA ILE A 100 18.92 -0.05 4.17
C ILE A 100 17.78 -0.23 5.18
N ASP A 101 16.92 0.78 5.27
CA ASP A 101 15.72 0.72 6.10
C ASP A 101 14.69 -0.22 5.47
N VAL A 102 13.88 -0.88 6.30
CA VAL A 102 12.95 -1.91 5.84
C VAL A 102 11.57 -1.66 6.42
N GLU A 103 10.56 -1.69 5.55
CA GLU A 103 9.16 -1.80 5.94
C GLU A 103 8.63 -3.20 5.59
N THR A 104 7.72 -3.74 6.40
CA THR A 104 7.13 -5.06 6.14
C THR A 104 5.61 -4.98 5.98
N ASN A 105 5.07 -5.92 5.20
CA ASN A 105 3.64 -6.07 4.93
C ASN A 105 3.01 -4.75 4.49
N SER A 106 3.65 -4.05 3.55
CA SER A 106 3.27 -2.70 3.16
C SER A 106 3.19 -2.54 1.65
N TYR A 107 2.98 -1.31 1.21
CA TYR A 107 2.76 -0.98 -0.19
C TYR A 107 3.97 -0.25 -0.77
N LEU A 108 4.50 -0.82 -1.84
CA LEU A 108 5.56 -0.27 -2.65
C LEU A 108 4.97 0.76 -3.60
N TYR A 109 5.46 1.99 -3.53
CA TYR A 109 5.18 3.02 -4.53
C TYR A 109 6.24 2.90 -5.63
N VAL A 110 5.87 2.27 -6.75
CA VAL A 110 6.84 1.88 -7.79
C VAL A 110 6.83 2.82 -9.00
N ASP A 111 5.69 3.46 -9.27
CA ASP A 111 5.51 4.56 -10.22
C ASP A 111 4.30 5.41 -9.77
N TYR A 112 4.14 6.63 -10.32
CA TYR A 112 3.01 7.53 -10.07
C TYR A 112 1.64 6.86 -10.20
N ASP A 113 1.56 5.78 -10.99
CA ASP A 113 0.34 5.04 -11.25
C ASP A 113 0.42 3.54 -10.92
N VAL A 114 1.43 3.08 -10.15
CA VAL A 114 1.55 1.66 -9.78
C VAL A 114 1.93 1.51 -8.31
N ILE A 115 1.00 0.94 -7.53
CA ILE A 115 1.24 0.47 -6.17
C ILE A 115 1.25 -1.06 -6.17
N VAL A 116 2.22 -1.67 -5.52
CA VAL A 116 2.29 -3.12 -5.33
C VAL A 116 2.44 -3.46 -3.86
N TYR A 117 1.61 -4.36 -3.35
CA TYR A 117 1.82 -4.92 -2.01
C TYR A 117 3.10 -5.76 -1.98
N ALA A 118 3.88 -5.64 -0.91
CA ALA A 118 5.03 -6.48 -0.65
C ALA A 118 5.18 -6.86 0.82
N ASP A 119 5.67 -8.08 1.05
CA ASP A 119 5.91 -8.61 2.39
C ASP A 119 7.12 -7.93 3.05
N VAL A 120 8.15 -7.63 2.25
CA VAL A 120 9.35 -6.90 2.66
C VAL A 120 9.62 -5.80 1.63
N ILE A 121 9.86 -4.59 2.08
CA ILE A 121 10.17 -3.42 1.26
C ILE A 121 11.48 -2.81 1.74
N ALA A 122 12.45 -2.69 0.85
CA ALA A 122 13.66 -1.91 1.07
C ALA A 122 13.39 -0.44 0.77
N ILE A 123 13.53 0.41 1.79
CA ILE A 123 13.38 1.85 1.67
C ILE A 123 14.69 2.43 1.16
N LEU A 124 14.71 2.90 -0.08
CA LEU A 124 15.91 3.44 -0.71
C LEU A 124 15.97 4.96 -0.56
N LYS A 125 17.18 5.52 -0.47
CA LYS A 125 17.38 6.98 -0.52
C LYS A 125 17.04 7.49 -1.93
N GLY A 126 15.77 7.76 -2.19
CA GLY A 126 15.25 8.13 -3.51
C GLY A 126 13.71 8.10 -3.56
N GLN A 127 13.14 8.16 -4.77
CA GLN A 127 11.69 8.11 -4.99
C GLN A 127 11.12 6.69 -5.15
N TYR A 128 11.96 5.65 -5.13
CA TYR A 128 11.57 4.30 -5.51
C TYR A 128 12.16 3.25 -4.58
N ASP A 129 11.28 2.41 -4.06
CA ASP A 129 11.63 1.30 -3.17
C ASP A 129 11.70 -0.03 -3.95
N LEU A 130 12.29 -1.06 -3.34
CA LEU A 130 12.24 -2.44 -3.87
C LEU A 130 11.38 -3.33 -2.97
N GLY A 131 10.54 -4.17 -3.56
CA GLY A 131 9.63 -5.06 -2.82
C GLY A 131 9.96 -6.53 -3.02
N TRP A 132 9.58 -7.36 -2.05
CA TRP A 132 9.61 -8.81 -2.15
C TRP A 132 8.28 -9.42 -1.72
N CYS A 133 7.78 -10.38 -2.51
CA CYS A 133 6.56 -11.14 -2.21
C CYS A 133 6.81 -12.65 -2.21
N ARG A 134 6.44 -13.32 -1.12
CA ARG A 134 5.39 -14.33 -1.12
C ARG A 134 5.01 -15.00 -2.43
N ASN A 135 5.73 -15.99 -2.95
CA ASN A 135 5.18 -16.83 -4.02
C ASN A 135 4.68 -18.18 -3.49
N ASP A 136 3.89 -18.87 -4.33
CA ASP A 136 3.21 -20.13 -3.99
C ASP A 136 4.18 -21.27 -3.63
N ASP A 137 5.42 -21.19 -4.11
CA ASP A 137 6.47 -22.17 -3.80
C ASP A 137 7.21 -21.86 -2.48
N GLY A 138 6.79 -20.81 -1.75
CA GLY A 138 7.36 -20.41 -0.46
C GLY A 138 8.65 -19.58 -0.55
N TYR A 139 9.06 -19.18 -1.75
CA TYR A 139 10.19 -18.28 -1.99
C TYR A 139 9.69 -16.84 -2.17
N PHE A 140 10.62 -15.88 -2.22
CA PHE A 140 10.32 -14.49 -2.53
C PHE A 140 10.60 -14.18 -4.00
N ASP A 141 9.65 -13.54 -4.66
CA ASP A 141 9.88 -12.81 -5.91
C ASP A 141 10.22 -11.37 -5.58
N MET A 142 11.33 -10.87 -6.11
CA MET A 142 11.65 -9.45 -6.07
C MET A 142 10.79 -8.72 -7.10
N ILE A 143 10.22 -7.59 -6.71
CA ILE A 143 9.36 -6.75 -7.53
C ILE A 143 10.08 -5.44 -7.76
N SER A 144 10.22 -5.06 -9.03
CA SER A 144 10.69 -3.73 -9.42
C SER A 144 9.95 -3.24 -10.66
N CYS A 145 9.71 -1.94 -10.76
CA CYS A 145 9.18 -1.32 -11.97
C CYS A 145 10.33 -0.58 -12.66
N PRO A 146 10.56 -0.79 -13.96
CA PRO A 146 11.51 0.02 -14.70
C PRO A 146 10.92 1.43 -14.88
N VAL A 147 11.56 2.44 -14.31
CA VAL A 147 11.33 3.82 -14.72
C VAL A 147 12.15 4.03 -15.99
N ALA A 148 11.55 4.54 -17.06
CA ALA A 148 12.33 4.98 -18.21
C ALA A 148 13.26 6.11 -17.76
N CYS A 149 14.58 5.92 -17.85
CA CYS A 149 15.51 7.05 -17.76
C CYS A 149 15.18 8.04 -18.91
N PRO A 150 15.09 9.35 -18.65
CA PRO A 150 14.95 10.36 -19.70
C PRO A 150 16.15 10.37 -20.65
#